data_AF-A0A0G3IB89-F1
#
_entry.id   AF-A0A0G3IB89-F1
#
_cell.length_a   1.000
_cell.length_b   1.000
_cell.length_c   1.000
_cell.angle_alpha   90.00
_cell.angle_beta   90.00
_cell.angle_gamma   90.00
#
_symmetry.space_group_name_H-M   'P 1'
#
loop_
_entity.id
_entity.type
_entity.pdbx_description
1 polymer ?
#
loop_
_entity_poly.entity_id
_entity_poly.type
_entity_poly.pdbx_seq_one_letter_code
_entity_poly.pdbx_strand_id
1 'polypeptide(L)' 'MVCPVLQGQLQSAWYAKGPYNAYAKFWHDHSIDRKAYGFSYDDVADQSSTLVSPTPEHVVLGIGF' A
#
# COMPACT_ATOMS: atom_id res chain seq x y z
N MET A 1 14.71 -0.11 2.08
CA MET A 1 14.94 -1.49 1.62
C MET A 1 13.59 -2.06 1.22
N VAL A 2 13.24 -1.94 -0.05
CA VAL A 2 12.13 -2.68 -0.65
C VAL A 2 12.62 -4.13 -0.75
N CYS A 3 11.89 -5.07 -0.16
CA CYS A 3 12.22 -6.50 -0.26
C CYS A 3 12.27 -6.89 -1.74
N PRO A 4 13.23 -7.71 -2.22
CA PRO A 4 13.26 -8.15 -3.61
C PRO A 4 11.94 -8.84 -3.96
N VAL A 5 11.28 -8.31 -4.99
CA VAL A 5 9.93 -8.66 -5.42
C VAL A 5 9.92 -10.07 -5.98
N LEU A 6 9.54 -11.04 -5.14
CA LEU A 6 8.86 -12.25 -5.59
C LEU A 6 7.38 -12.05 -5.27
N GLN A 7 6.52 -12.13 -6.30
CA GLN A 7 5.06 -12.15 -6.14
C GLN A 7 4.70 -13.24 -5.12
N GLY A 8 4.22 -12.86 -3.93
CA GLY A 8 3.85 -13.80 -2.87
C GLY A 8 4.54 -13.62 -1.50
N GLN A 9 5.31 -12.55 -1.27
CA GLN A 9 5.80 -12.24 0.09
C GLN A 9 4.66 -11.79 1.02
N LEU A 10 4.60 -12.36 2.23
CA LEU A 10 3.66 -11.95 3.28
C LEU A 10 3.87 -10.47 3.64
N GLN A 11 2.78 -9.70 3.76
CA GLN A 11 2.77 -8.30 4.19
C GLN A 11 3.55 -8.06 5.51
N SER A 12 3.67 -9.08 6.36
CA SER A 12 4.41 -9.04 7.62
C SER A 12 5.93 -8.98 7.48
N ALA A 13 6.50 -9.34 6.32
CA ALA A 13 7.95 -9.27 6.08
C ALA A 13 8.44 -7.85 5.72
N TRP A 14 7.53 -6.97 5.32
CA TRP A 14 7.85 -5.61 4.90
C TRP A 14 8.20 -4.76 6.12
N TYR A 15 9.20 -3.88 5.98
CA TYR A 15 9.68 -3.00 7.06
C TYR A 15 10.23 -3.72 8.31
N ALA A 16 10.49 -5.03 8.25
CA ALA A 16 10.97 -5.82 9.40
C ALA A 16 12.43 -5.56 9.79
N LYS A 17 13.27 -5.06 8.86
CA LYS A 17 14.68 -4.74 9.09
C LYS A 17 15.07 -3.43 8.38
N GLY A 18 15.90 -2.63 9.03
CA GLY A 18 16.37 -1.35 8.50
C GLY A 18 17.54 -1.49 7.50
N PRO A 19 17.77 -0.47 6.65
CA PRO A 19 17.01 0.78 6.52
C PRO A 19 15.76 0.63 5.65
N TYR A 20 14.62 1.15 6.10
CA TYR A 20 13.34 1.07 5.38
C TYR A 20 12.67 2.44 5.24
N ASN A 21 11.65 2.55 4.38
CA ASN A 21 10.90 3.78 4.19
C ASN A 21 9.86 3.93 5.32
N ALA A 22 10.23 4.65 6.39
CA ALA A 22 9.35 4.86 7.54
C ALA A 22 8.11 5.70 7.20
N TYR A 23 8.22 6.59 6.22
CA TYR A 23 7.09 7.39 5.73
C TYR A 23 6.03 6.50 5.08
N ALA A 24 6.43 5.61 4.16
CA ALA A 24 5.49 4.68 3.54
C ALA A 24 4.86 3.75 4.58
N LYS A 25 5.67 3.19 5.49
CA LYS A 25 5.18 2.33 6.59
C LYS A 25 4.06 3.00 7.40
N PHE A 26 4.24 4.27 7.75
CA PHE A 26 3.24 5.02 8.53
C PHE A 26 1.89 5.04 7.84
N TRP A 27 1.85 5.30 6.53
CA TRP A 27 0.59 5.33 5.78
C TRP A 27 -0.06 3.96 5.66
N HIS A 28 0.71 2.88 5.44
CA HIS A 28 0.14 1.52 5.45
C HIS A 28 -0.43 1.11 6.81
N ASP A 29 0.16 1.55 7.92
CA ASP A 29 -0.35 1.19 9.24
C ASP A 29 -1.65 1.93 9.62
N HIS A 30 -1.96 3.05 8.95
CA HIS A 30 -3.13 3.89 9.22
C HIS A 30 -4.14 3.95 8.06
N SER A 31 -4.01 3.07 7.08
CA SER A 31 -4.91 3.00 5.92
C SER A 31 -5.78 1.74 5.98
N ILE A 32 -6.94 1.80 5.32
CA ILE A 32 -7.86 0.67 5.21
C ILE A 32 -7.16 -0.48 4.49
N ASP A 33 -7.31 -1.69 5.02
CA ASP A 33 -6.67 -2.93 4.53
C ASP A 33 -5.14 -2.85 4.35
N ARG A 34 -4.51 -1.88 5.03
CA ARG A 34 -3.08 -1.57 4.92
C ARG A 34 -2.63 -1.19 3.51
N LYS A 35 -3.55 -0.71 2.67
CA LYS A 35 -3.26 -0.24 1.31
C LYS A 35 -3.01 1.26 1.28
N ALA A 36 -1.84 1.67 0.82
CA ALA A 36 -1.45 3.08 0.76
C ALA A 36 -0.50 3.33 -0.41
N TYR A 37 -0.48 4.57 -0.91
CA TYR A 37 0.48 4.99 -1.94
C TYR A 37 1.51 5.94 -1.33
N GLY A 38 2.44 5.38 -0.54
CA GLY A 38 3.48 6.12 0.17
C GLY A 38 4.74 6.37 -0.65
N PHE A 39 4.93 5.66 -1.77
CA PHE A 39 6.00 5.88 -2.75
C PHE A 39 5.56 5.44 -4.15
N SER A 40 6.32 5.82 -5.19
CA SER A 40 5.91 5.64 -6.59
C SER A 40 5.67 4.21 -7.06
N TYR A 41 6.16 3.20 -6.34
CA TYR A 41 6.01 1.78 -6.71
C TYR A 41 5.33 0.97 -5.61
N ASP A 42 4.43 1.61 -4.84
CA ASP A 42 3.65 0.93 -3.80
C ASP A 42 2.56 0.01 -4.37
N ASP A 43 2.30 0.09 -5.68
CA ASP A 43 1.41 -0.81 -6.41
C ASP A 43 2.01 -2.21 -6.62
N VAL A 44 3.30 -2.38 -6.38
CA VAL A 44 3.96 -3.68 -6.38
C VAL A 44 3.28 -4.61 -5.39
N ALA A 45 2.87 -5.79 -5.88
CA ALA A 45 2.14 -6.79 -5.10
C ALA A 45 0.82 -6.28 -4.48
N ASP A 46 0.12 -5.37 -5.18
CA ASP A 46 -1.22 -4.90 -4.82
C ASP A 46 -1.28 -4.23 -3.43
N GLN A 47 -0.24 -3.47 -3.09
CA GLN A 47 -0.14 -2.75 -1.81
C GLN A 47 -0.58 -1.27 -1.88
N SER A 48 -0.92 -0.78 -3.07
CA SER A 48 -1.41 0.58 -3.28
C SER A 48 -2.89 0.72 -2.95
N SER A 49 -3.31 1.94 -2.67
CA SER A 49 -4.74 2.30 -2.52
C SER A 49 -5.49 2.42 -3.86
N THR A 50 -5.00 1.76 -4.91
CA THR A 50 -5.59 1.84 -6.25
C THR A 50 -6.86 1.00 -6.32
N LEU A 51 -7.95 1.60 -6.80
CA LEU A 51 -9.21 0.91 -7.08
C LEU A 51 -9.45 0.89 -8.59
N VAL A 52 -9.78 -0.28 -9.14
CA VAL A 52 -10.08 -0.47 -10.57
C VAL A 52 -11.35 -1.32 -10.70
N SER A 53 -12.29 -0.89 -11.54
CA SER A 53 -13.47 -1.65 -11.94
C SER A 53 -13.67 -1.53 -13.45
N PRO A 54 -13.95 -2.63 -14.18
CA PRO A 54 -14.23 -2.56 -15.61
C PRO A 54 -15.55 -1.86 -15.93
N THR A 55 -16.49 -1.81 -14.98
CA THR A 55 -17.83 -1.22 -15.13
C THR A 55 -18.19 -0.47 -13.84
N PRO A 56 -17.63 0.71 -13.58
CA PRO A 56 -17.91 1.46 -12.36
C PRO A 56 -19.32 2.08 -12.40
N GLU A 57 -20.03 2.03 -11.27
CA GLU A 57 -21.36 2.65 -11.13
C GLU A 57 -21.25 4.03 -10.44
N HIS A 58 -20.60 4.09 -9.28
CA HIS A 58 -20.39 5.32 -8.52
C HIS A 58 -19.13 5.23 -7.65
N VAL A 59 -18.63 6.38 -7.19
CA VAL A 59 -17.52 6.49 -6.23
C VAL A 59 -17.97 7.36 -5.07
N VAL A 60 -17.74 6.88 -3.84
CA VAL A 60 -17.98 7.66 -2.62
C VAL A 60 -16.64 8.09 -2.05
N LEU A 61 -16.47 9.40 -1.86
CA LEU A 61 -15.25 9.99 -1.30
C LEU A 61 -15.57 10.57 0.08
N GLY A 62 -15.01 9.97 1.13
CA GLY A 62 -15.08 10.50 2.49
C GLY A 62 -13.90 11.43 2.76
N ILE A 63 -14.17 12.68 3.16
CA ILE A 63 -13.15 13.64 3.58
C ILE A 63 -13.23 13.76 5.10
N GLY A 64 -12.20 13.29 5.80
CA GLY A 64 -12.07 13.40 7.26
C GLY A 64 -11.40 14.69 7.72
N PHE A 65 -11.18 14.80 9.03
CA PHE A 65 -10.44 15.88 9.70
C PHE A 65 -9.42 15.31 10.68
#